data_AF-A0A4Y3WHM9-F1
#
_entry.id   AF-A0A4Y3WHM9-F1
#
_cell.length_a   1.000
_cell.length_b   1.000
_cell.length_c   1.000
_cell.angle_alpha   90.00
_cell.angle_beta   90.00
_cell.angle_gamma   90.00
#
_symmetry.space_group_name_H-M   'P 1'
#
loop_
_entity.id
_entity.type
_entity.pdbx_description
1 polymer ?
#
loop_
_entity_poly.entity_id
_entity_poly.type
_entity_poly.pdbx_seq_one_letter_code
_entity_poly.pdbx_strand_id
1 'polypeptide(L)'
;MSADDPTGPMSPEQRAAYRAFVRDHHPDRGGDPELFVAGLARLRAGRPAVPPPDDRRFDAPIEIVTPLPLPVRAVVALIRTVRWHRRRRVD
;
A
#
# COMPACT_ATOMS: atom_id res chain seq x y z
N MET A 1 -19.41 11.84 19.72
CA MET A 1 -19.42 10.56 18.98
C MET A 1 -20.40 10.71 17.82
N SER A 2 -19.98 11.33 16.73
CA SER A 2 -20.83 11.47 15.53
C SER A 2 -20.51 10.31 14.60
N ALA A 3 -21.50 9.46 14.38
CA ALA A 3 -21.41 8.21 13.63
C ALA A 3 -21.78 8.36 12.15
N ASP A 4 -21.83 9.58 11.62
CA ASP A 4 -22.29 9.85 10.26
C ASP A 4 -21.35 10.86 9.56
N ASP A 5 -20.19 10.36 9.13
CA ASP A 5 -19.40 10.98 8.07
C ASP A 5 -19.50 10.04 6.85
N PRO A 6 -20.25 10.41 5.79
CA PRO A 6 -20.42 9.56 4.60
C PRO A 6 -19.10 9.34 3.82
N THR A 7 -18.04 10.04 4.22
CA THR A 7 -16.67 9.95 3.68
C THR A 7 -15.72 9.14 4.57
N GLY A 8 -16.21 8.63 5.70
CA GLY A 8 -15.41 8.02 6.75
C GLY A 8 -14.59 6.79 6.32
N PRO A 9 -13.38 6.59 6.89
CA PRO A 9 -12.53 5.43 6.60
C PRO A 9 -13.26 4.13 6.93
N MET A 10 -13.08 3.09 6.09
CA MET A 10 -13.69 1.76 6.26
C MET A 10 -13.68 1.29 7.71
N SER A 11 -14.79 0.69 8.15
CA SER A 11 -14.86 0.06 9.48
C SER A 11 -13.73 -0.98 9.64
N PRO A 12 -13.26 -1.25 10.86
CA PRO A 12 -12.25 -2.27 11.11
C PRO A 12 -12.61 -3.64 10.51
N GLU A 13 -13.89 -4.02 10.58
CA GLU A 13 -14.45 -5.26 10.05
C GLU A 13 -14.41 -5.29 8.53
N GLN A 14 -14.82 -4.18 7.88
CA GLN A 14 -14.74 -4.04 6.42
C GLN A 14 -13.29 -4.11 5.93
N ARG A 15 -12.35 -3.47 6.64
CA ARG A 15 -10.91 -3.57 6.33
C ARG A 15 -10.38 -4.98 6.53
N ALA A 16 -10.84 -5.69 7.55
CA ALA A 16 -10.47 -7.08 7.79
C ALA A 16 -10.98 -8.00 6.68
N ALA A 17 -12.25 -7.88 6.30
CA ALA A 17 -12.86 -8.62 5.19
C ALA A 17 -12.16 -8.33 3.85
N TYR A 18 -11.87 -7.06 3.57
CA TYR A 18 -11.10 -6.66 2.38
C TYR A 18 -9.72 -7.31 2.35
N ARG A 19 -8.96 -7.25 3.46
CA ARG A 19 -7.63 -7.87 3.54
C ARG A 19 -7.67 -9.38 3.44
N ALA A 20 -8.70 -10.03 4.00
CA ALA A 20 -8.90 -11.47 3.88
C ALA A 20 -9.13 -11.85 2.42
N PHE A 21 -10.10 -11.21 1.75
CA PHE A 21 -10.36 -11.42 0.32
C PHE A 21 -9.10 -11.24 -0.54
N VAL A 22 -8.36 -10.14 -0.30
CA VAL A 22 -7.13 -9.85 -1.04
C VAL A 22 -6.05 -10.89 -0.79
N ARG A 23 -5.92 -11.40 0.44
CA ARG A 23 -4.92 -12.42 0.75
C ARG A 23 -5.21 -13.72 0.00
N ASP A 24 -6.49 -14.11 -0.06
CA ASP A 24 -6.94 -15.41 -0.53
C ASP A 24 -7.03 -15.48 -2.06
N HIS A 25 -7.38 -14.38 -2.73
CA HIS A 25 -7.63 -14.36 -4.19
C HIS A 25 -6.55 -13.62 -4.99
N HIS A 26 -5.39 -13.33 -4.38
CA HIS A 26 -4.37 -12.49 -5.01
C HIS A 26 -3.80 -13.10 -6.31
N PRO A 27 -3.75 -12.37 -7.44
CA PRO A 27 -3.19 -12.89 -8.68
C PRO A 27 -1.70 -13.26 -8.57
N ASP A 28 -0.90 -12.48 -7.83
CA ASP A 28 0.51 -12.84 -7.58
C ASP A 28 0.71 -14.14 -6.75
N ARG A 29 -0.36 -14.70 -6.16
CA ARG A 29 -0.35 -16.03 -5.51
C ARG A 29 -0.94 -17.13 -6.39
N GLY A 30 -1.25 -16.83 -7.64
CA GLY A 30 -1.92 -17.74 -8.57
C GLY A 30 -3.46 -17.65 -8.54
N GLY A 31 -4.03 -16.60 -7.94
CA GLY A 31 -5.46 -16.32 -8.03
C GLY A 31 -5.87 -15.84 -9.43
N ASP A 32 -7.16 -15.98 -9.76
CA ASP A 32 -7.71 -15.52 -11.03
C ASP A 32 -7.86 -13.99 -11.03
N PRO A 33 -7.19 -13.26 -11.94
CA PRO A 33 -7.30 -11.81 -12.05
C PRO A 33 -8.74 -11.30 -12.29
N GLU A 34 -9.53 -12.02 -13.07
CA GLU A 34 -10.91 -11.60 -13.41
C GLU A 34 -11.82 -11.72 -12.18
N LEU A 35 -11.74 -12.84 -11.47
CA LEU A 35 -12.48 -13.05 -10.22
C LEU A 35 -12.06 -12.06 -9.14
N PHE A 36 -10.76 -11.72 -9.10
CA PHE A 36 -10.24 -10.71 -8.18
C PHE A 36 -10.85 -9.32 -8.45
N VAL A 37 -10.88 -8.89 -9.71
CA VAL A 37 -11.47 -7.59 -10.10
C VAL A 37 -12.97 -7.57 -9.81
N ALA A 38 -13.70 -8.64 -10.15
CA ALA A 38 -15.13 -8.76 -9.88
C ALA A 38 -15.43 -8.72 -8.37
N GLY A 39 -14.63 -9.41 -7.56
CA GLY A 39 -14.78 -9.39 -6.09
C GLY A 39 -14.44 -8.03 -5.48
N LEU A 40 -13.41 -7.34 -5.97
CA LEU A 40 -13.11 -5.96 -5.57
C LEU A 40 -14.25 -5.00 -5.91
N ALA A 41 -14.88 -5.15 -7.07
CA ALA A 41 -16.03 -4.34 -7.46
C ALA A 41 -17.21 -4.54 -6.49
N ARG A 42 -17.51 -5.79 -6.10
CA ARG A 42 -18.56 -6.10 -5.12
C ARG A 42 -18.27 -5.50 -3.73
N LEU A 43 -17.03 -5.60 -3.26
CA LEU A 43 -16.61 -5.01 -1.99
C LEU A 43 -16.66 -3.47 -2.00
N ARG A 44 -16.58 -2.86 -3.19
CA ARG A 44 -16.66 -1.40 -3.38
C ARG A 44 -18.06 -0.89 -3.71
N ALA A 45 -18.99 -1.73 -4.15
CA ALA A 45 -20.32 -1.33 -4.61
C ALA A 45 -21.18 -0.62 -3.54
N GLY A 46 -20.91 -0.88 -2.26
CA GLY A 46 -21.55 -0.17 -1.13
C GLY A 46 -20.83 1.11 -0.70
N ARG A 47 -19.78 1.53 -1.41
CA ARG A 47 -18.96 2.70 -1.06
C ARG A 47 -19.23 3.84 -2.05
N PRO A 48 -19.48 5.06 -1.57
CA PRO A 48 -19.40 6.22 -2.44
C PRO A 48 -18.00 6.27 -3.06
N ALA A 49 -17.94 6.40 -4.38
CA ALA A 49 -16.68 6.60 -5.07
C ALA A 49 -16.02 7.84 -4.48
N VAL A 50 -14.96 7.64 -3.70
CA VAL A 50 -14.16 8.77 -3.20
C VAL A 50 -13.42 9.28 -4.43
N PRO A 51 -13.75 10.49 -4.92
CA PRO A 51 -12.97 11.06 -6.00
C PRO A 51 -11.51 11.08 -5.53
N PRO A 52 -10.55 10.75 -6.42
CA PRO A 52 -9.16 10.89 -6.07
C PRO A 52 -8.95 12.29 -5.49
N PRO A 53 -8.24 12.43 -4.37
CA PRO A 53 -7.96 13.75 -3.83
C PRO A 53 -7.33 14.58 -4.94
N ASP A 54 -7.85 15.80 -5.16
CA ASP A 54 -7.29 16.80 -6.08
C ASP A 54 -5.97 17.31 -5.47
N ASP A 55 -4.99 16.44 -5.48
CA ASP A 55 -3.73 16.60 -4.81
C ASP A 55 -2.63 16.40 -5.85
N ARG A 56 -2.14 17.55 -6.34
CA ARG A 56 -1.11 17.67 -7.37
C ARG A 56 0.17 16.89 -7.07
N ARG A 57 0.38 16.44 -5.82
CA ARG A 57 1.49 15.53 -5.48
C ARG A 57 1.41 14.20 -6.24
N PHE A 58 0.21 13.79 -6.66
CA PHE A 58 -0.03 12.55 -7.41
C PHE A 58 0.03 12.74 -8.94
N ASP A 59 0.10 13.98 -9.43
CA ASP A 59 0.26 14.31 -10.86
C ASP A 59 1.73 14.29 -11.32
N ALA A 60 2.66 13.99 -10.39
CA ALA A 60 4.07 13.87 -10.72
C ALA A 60 4.29 12.69 -11.70
N PRO A 61 5.11 12.85 -12.76
CA PRO A 61 5.44 11.76 -13.66
C PRO A 61 5.98 10.53 -12.92
N ILE A 62 5.44 9.35 -13.23
CA ILE A 62 5.93 8.09 -12.66
C ILE A 62 7.28 7.76 -13.31
N GLU A 63 8.37 8.05 -12.62
CA GLU A 63 9.72 7.66 -13.03
C GLU A 63 10.04 6.24 -12.52
N ILE A 64 10.17 5.27 -13.44
CA ILE A 64 10.57 3.90 -13.09
C ILE A 64 12.08 3.90 -12.84
N VAL A 65 12.46 4.05 -11.57
CA VAL A 65 13.87 3.98 -11.17
C VAL A 65 14.36 2.54 -11.28
N THR A 66 15.30 2.27 -12.19
CA THR A 66 16.01 0.99 -12.21
C THR A 66 16.74 0.80 -10.87
N PRO A 67 16.66 -0.39 -10.24
CA PRO A 67 17.36 -0.62 -8.99
C PRO A 67 18.84 -0.36 -9.19
N LEU A 68 19.45 0.33 -8.21
CA LEU A 68 20.89 0.57 -8.24
C LEU A 68 21.63 -0.77 -8.42
N PRO A 69 22.71 -0.81 -9.23
CA PRO A 69 23.47 -2.02 -9.41
C PRO A 69 23.91 -2.59 -8.05
N LEU A 70 23.91 -3.91 -7.92
CA LEU A 70 24.22 -4.65 -6.69
C LEU A 70 25.40 -4.09 -5.88
N PRO A 71 26.56 -3.72 -6.47
CA PRO A 71 27.65 -3.13 -5.69
C PRO A 71 27.26 -1.84 -4.97
N VAL A 72 26.46 -0.97 -5.59
CA VAL A 72 26.05 0.30 -4.97
C VAL A 72 25.02 0.05 -3.87
N ARG A 73 24.13 -0.93 -4.04
CA ARG A 73 23.19 -1.33 -2.96
C ARG A 73 23.93 -1.87 -1.73
N ALA A 74 25.00 -2.64 -1.92
CA ALA A 74 25.81 -3.15 -0.83
C ALA A 74 26.49 -2.01 -0.03
N VAL A 75 27.01 -0.99 -0.73
CA VAL A 75 27.60 0.20 -0.10
C VAL A 75 26.54 0.98 0.68
N VAL A 76 25.37 1.22 0.10
CA VAL A 76 24.27 1.93 0.79
C VAL A 76 23.80 1.15 2.02
N ALA A 77 23.68 -0.18 1.92
CA ALA A 77 23.32 -1.03 3.05
C ALA A 77 24.37 -0.96 4.16
N LEU A 78 25.66 -1.01 3.82
CA LEU A 78 26.77 -0.87 4.77
C LEU A 78 26.71 0.48 5.51
N ILE A 79 26.52 1.58 4.78
CA ILE A 79 26.38 2.93 5.37
C ILE A 79 25.19 2.98 6.33
N ARG A 80 24.04 2.42 5.95
CA ARG A 80 22.83 2.37 6.81
C ARG A 80 23.09 1.56 8.08
N THR A 81 23.74 0.42 7.97
CA THR A 81 24.10 -0.44 9.12
C THR A 81 25.04 0.28 10.08
N VAL A 82 26.11 0.89 9.57
CA VAL A 82 27.07 1.65 10.40
C VAL A 82 26.37 2.82 11.09
N ARG A 83 25.51 3.56 10.38
CA ARG A 83 24.75 4.70 10.95
C ARG A 83 23.81 4.24 12.06
N TRP A 84 23.17 3.08 11.92
CA TRP A 84 22.28 2.52 12.93
C TRP A 84 23.04 2.09 14.19
N HIS A 85 24.19 1.42 14.04
CA HIS A 85 25.02 1.04 15.17
C HIS A 85 25.60 2.24 15.93
N ARG A 86 25.95 3.33 15.23
CA ARG A 86 26.45 4.55 15.88
C ARG A 86 25.36 5.30 16.67
N ARG A 87 24.09 5.20 16.28
CA ARG A 87 22.97 5.76 17.04
C ARG A 87 22.66 5.03 18.34
N ARG A 88 23.11 3.78 18.48
CA ARG A 88 22.90 2.94 19.68
C ARG A 88 24.01 3.03 20.74
N ARG A 89 25.02 3.89 20.54
CA ARG A 89 26.12 4.14 21.50
C ARG A 89 26.04 5.51 22.19
N VAL A 90 24.90 6.19 22.11
CA VAL A 90 24.68 7.52 22.74
C VAL A 90 23.65 7.43 23.88
N ASP A 91 23.36 6.22 24.35
CA ASP A 91 22.77 5.97 25.68
C ASP A 91 23.87 5.36 26.57
#